data_AF-A0A4R3HSU6-F1
#
_entry.id   AF-A0A4R3HSU6-F1
#
_cell.length_a   1.000
_cell.length_b   1.000
_cell.length_c   1.000
_cell.angle_alpha   90.00
_cell.angle_beta   90.00
_cell.angle_gamma   90.00
#
_symmetry.space_group_name_H-M   'P 1'
#
loop_
_entity.id
_entity.type
_entity.pdbx_description
1 polymer ?
#
loop_
_entity_poly.entity_id
_entity_poly.type
_entity_poly.pdbx_seq_one_letter_code
_entity_poly.pdbx_strand_id
1 'polypeptide(L)'
;MMSPHHNRLAKRSALIPACLLALSLLACGGGGGSMSNFSAAAGTGSTITATTTTSMSTTTVTTAPVSEPDVYSAQTAYATTYCSTNAYPTQWAWNPDTALSQPAPANSGMPLMKQIRNGVVIATFTSLGGDAGYSLPNSQDGRDTTVGPFRRLPYTQWRNGDIFEIYPAVYSGATMQMYIGPNVANDAAFNAGNVDVPANITIRGVTVNGKRPVIVNPPTGASNANYGQSLIYINGRIDAMDTLVAPASNITIENIDIVDSPTGGNLGKAAVYVNGAANLTLRNVRISGFKQHQVNGIFATGNNTGTLLLDNVELDANGGNSGPEHNAYINASKTDPNYTFMVKSSWSHDSYYGHALKSRAQRTVVEGSYLTGSKAAAGQQTETYLLDVPDGGVLVARNNIFVKGYSGNNSNGASLTFGVESANPARTWGLTVEHNTFVALAKYYDDTHHQLFPLFINTSAPGTKTVDANVFVGYCPTGNPTGDYRGTNFASLNFNDIDLAYRPRLPSLTGNSSIIGTLQYRHLASGSVRKTNALGARD
;
A
#
# COMPACT_ATOMS: atom_id res chain seq x y z
N MET A 1 -38.06 -33.28 -8.17
CA MET A 1 -39.08 -32.47 -7.48
C MET A 1 -38.74 -31.00 -7.74
N MET A 2 -39.23 -30.40 -8.83
CA MET A 2 -40.33 -29.41 -8.88
C MET A 2 -40.19 -28.33 -7.77
N SER A 3 -39.58 -27.16 -8.05
CA SER A 3 -40.17 -25.88 -8.57
C SER A 3 -40.69 -24.95 -7.43
N PRO A 4 -40.88 -23.60 -7.55
CA PRO A 4 -40.30 -22.58 -8.46
C PRO A 4 -39.93 -21.20 -7.81
N HIS A 5 -39.24 -20.37 -8.62
CA HIS A 5 -39.34 -18.91 -8.85
C HIS A 5 -39.80 -17.91 -7.78
N HIS A 6 -39.08 -16.77 -7.70
CA HIS A 6 -39.69 -15.44 -7.87
C HIS A 6 -38.79 -14.41 -8.58
N ASN A 7 -39.26 -13.97 -9.75
CA ASN A 7 -38.90 -12.78 -10.51
C ASN A 7 -39.66 -11.58 -9.94
N ARG A 8 -39.05 -10.38 -9.85
CA ARG A 8 -39.77 -9.11 -10.06
C ARG A 8 -38.90 -8.06 -10.73
N LEU A 9 -39.37 -7.64 -11.89
CA LEU A 9 -38.95 -6.51 -12.71
C LEU A 9 -39.86 -5.30 -12.41
N ALA A 10 -39.24 -4.11 -12.46
CA ALA A 10 -39.74 -2.80 -12.90
C ALA A 10 -40.98 -2.14 -12.24
N LYS A 11 -40.79 -0.87 -11.84
CA LYS A 11 -41.71 0.22 -12.21
C LYS A 11 -40.97 1.58 -12.23
N ARG A 12 -41.11 2.25 -13.38
CA ARG A 12 -40.73 3.65 -13.66
C ARG A 12 -41.58 4.62 -12.83
N SER A 13 -41.05 5.80 -12.52
CA SER A 13 -41.80 7.06 -12.52
C SER A 13 -40.85 8.24 -12.69
N ALA A 14 -41.07 8.98 -13.77
CA ALA A 14 -40.44 10.25 -14.08
C ALA A 14 -41.14 11.38 -13.30
N LEU A 15 -40.42 12.46 -12.99
CA LEU A 15 -40.97 13.80 -12.82
C LEU A 15 -39.86 14.85 -13.02
N ILE A 16 -40.07 15.67 -14.04
CA ILE A 16 -39.41 16.95 -14.37
C ILE A 16 -40.28 18.06 -13.77
N PRO A 17 -39.70 19.17 -13.27
CA PRO A 17 -39.83 20.48 -13.95
C PRO A 17 -38.45 21.18 -14.02
N ALA A 18 -37.93 21.62 -15.16
CA ALA A 18 -38.34 22.70 -16.06
C ALA A 18 -38.33 24.12 -15.42
N CYS A 19 -37.45 24.95 -16.00
CA CYS A 19 -37.47 26.41 -16.12
C CYS A 19 -36.90 27.28 -14.97
N LEU A 20 -35.73 27.89 -15.22
CA LEU A 20 -35.70 29.34 -15.48
C LEU A 20 -34.51 29.72 -16.37
N LEU A 21 -34.85 30.41 -17.45
CA LEU A 21 -33.98 31.02 -18.45
C LEU A 21 -33.60 32.43 -17.95
N ALA A 22 -32.33 32.82 -18.05
CA ALA A 22 -31.95 34.24 -18.10
C ALA A 22 -30.81 34.41 -19.10
N LEU A 23 -31.18 35.00 -20.23
CA LEU A 23 -30.33 35.42 -21.33
C LEU A 23 -29.85 36.85 -21.02
N SER A 24 -28.57 37.15 -21.21
CA SER A 24 -28.15 38.50 -21.62
C SER A 24 -26.87 38.44 -22.45
N LEU A 25 -26.99 38.95 -23.68
CA LEU A 25 -25.88 39.34 -24.57
C LEU A 25 -25.40 40.75 -24.19
N LEU A 26 -24.10 41.03 -24.40
CA LEU A 26 -23.50 42.18 -25.09
C LEU A 26 -21.97 42.06 -24.89
N ALA A 27 -21.13 41.79 -25.90
CA ALA A 27 -20.62 42.65 -26.98
C ALA A 27 -19.39 43.52 -26.61
N CYS A 28 -18.28 43.24 -27.33
CA CYS A 28 -17.16 44.09 -27.79
C CYS A 28 -16.14 44.77 -26.84
N GLY A 29 -14.88 44.74 -27.31
CA GLY A 29 -13.73 45.59 -26.91
C GLY A 29 -12.59 44.74 -26.35
N GLY A 30 -11.38 44.64 -26.91
CA GLY A 30 -10.62 45.60 -27.72
C GLY A 30 -9.55 46.28 -26.85
N GLY A 31 -8.28 45.90 -27.00
CA GLY A 31 -7.09 46.52 -26.36
C GLY A 31 -6.21 45.47 -25.65
N GLY A 32 -4.94 45.26 -25.95
CA GLY A 32 -3.93 46.16 -26.51
C GLY A 32 -3.02 46.66 -25.38
N GLY A 33 -1.78 46.16 -25.30
CA GLY A 33 -0.75 46.62 -24.36
C GLY A 33 -0.36 45.54 -23.32
N SER A 34 0.88 45.33 -22.94
CA SER A 34 2.18 45.86 -23.36
C SER A 34 3.23 44.97 -22.67
N MET A 35 4.27 44.55 -23.40
CA MET A 35 5.41 43.86 -22.81
C MET A 35 6.17 44.83 -21.90
N SER A 36 6.42 44.45 -20.65
CA SER A 36 7.39 45.13 -19.80
C SER A 36 8.62 44.22 -19.61
N ASN A 37 9.73 44.70 -20.16
CA ASN A 37 11.08 44.20 -19.98
C ASN A 37 11.48 44.30 -18.50
N PHE A 38 11.95 43.20 -17.90
CA PHE A 38 12.76 43.24 -16.69
C PHE A 38 14.23 43.32 -17.09
N SER A 39 14.83 44.49 -16.89
CA SER A 39 16.27 44.73 -16.98
C SER A 39 16.99 44.13 -15.78
N ALA A 40 17.97 43.27 -16.04
CA ALA A 40 18.92 42.81 -15.05
C ALA A 40 19.87 43.95 -14.65
N ALA A 41 19.87 44.30 -13.35
CA ALA A 41 20.88 45.17 -12.77
C ALA A 41 22.01 44.31 -12.20
N ALA A 42 23.22 44.52 -12.73
CA ALA A 42 24.45 43.98 -12.20
C ALA A 42 24.81 44.69 -10.89
N GLY A 43 24.79 43.95 -9.77
CA GLY A 43 25.25 44.39 -8.46
C GLY A 43 26.68 43.89 -8.21
N THR A 44 27.57 44.85 -8.00
CA THR A 44 29.00 44.69 -7.69
C THR A 44 29.26 44.06 -6.33
N GLY A 45 30.43 43.44 -6.20
CA GLY A 45 30.79 42.53 -5.12
C GLY A 45 31.01 43.13 -3.73
N SER A 46 31.05 42.22 -2.75
CA SER A 46 31.88 42.34 -1.56
C SER A 46 32.18 40.94 -1.03
N THR A 47 33.42 40.49 -1.23
CA THR A 47 33.98 39.27 -0.65
C THR A 47 34.36 39.54 0.80
N ILE A 48 33.61 38.96 1.73
CA ILE A 48 34.00 38.88 3.15
C ILE A 48 34.66 37.52 3.37
N THR A 49 35.97 37.52 3.59
CA THR A 49 36.74 36.35 4.00
C THR A 49 36.52 36.11 5.49
N ALA A 50 35.68 35.14 5.85
CA ALA A 50 35.55 34.65 7.21
C ALA A 50 36.51 33.47 7.44
N THR A 51 37.50 33.69 8.31
CA THR A 51 38.45 32.66 8.75
C THR A 51 37.79 31.83 9.86
N THR A 52 37.29 30.65 9.53
CA THR A 52 36.77 29.68 10.49
C THR A 52 37.87 28.73 10.93
N THR A 53 38.34 28.85 12.17
CA THR A 53 39.22 27.88 12.84
C THR A 53 38.39 26.66 13.25
N THR A 54 38.54 25.55 12.53
CA THR A 54 37.94 24.26 12.86
C THR A 54 38.84 23.51 13.85
N SER A 55 38.44 23.43 15.12
CA SER A 55 39.02 22.50 16.09
C SER A 55 38.48 21.09 15.82
N MET A 56 39.34 20.16 15.39
CA MET A 56 38.97 18.76 15.25
C MET A 56 38.81 18.11 16.63
N SER A 57 37.57 17.85 17.03
CA SER A 57 37.25 16.98 18.16
C SER A 57 37.28 15.52 17.69
N THR A 58 38.27 14.76 18.17
CA THR A 58 38.36 13.31 17.96
C THR A 58 37.20 12.62 18.69
N THR A 59 36.11 12.38 17.97
CA THR A 59 35.01 11.57 18.47
C THR A 59 35.41 10.10 18.30
N THR A 60 35.63 9.41 19.41
CA THR A 60 35.83 7.97 19.45
C THR A 60 34.57 7.30 18.91
N VAL A 61 34.65 6.76 17.68
CA VAL A 61 33.60 5.93 17.10
C VAL A 61 33.60 4.60 17.86
N THR A 62 32.70 4.47 18.82
CA THR A 62 32.33 3.17 19.37
C THR A 62 31.72 2.35 18.24
N THR A 63 32.48 1.39 17.72
CA THR A 63 31.97 0.37 16.80
C THR A 63 30.80 -0.32 17.48
N ALA A 64 29.61 -0.21 16.90
CA ALA A 64 28.43 -0.95 17.34
C ALA A 64 28.79 -2.45 17.45
N PRO A 65 28.31 -3.16 18.48
CA PRO A 65 28.57 -4.58 18.65
C PRO A 65 28.20 -5.31 17.36
N VAL A 66 29.15 -6.09 16.85
CA VAL A 66 28.91 -7.03 15.74
C VAL A 66 27.75 -7.91 16.18
N SER A 67 26.63 -7.82 15.48
CA SER A 67 25.41 -8.59 15.75
C SER A 67 25.77 -10.07 15.92
N GLU A 68 25.24 -10.69 16.98
CA GLU A 68 25.28 -12.13 17.27
C GLU A 68 25.29 -12.98 15.99
N PRO A 69 26.08 -14.06 15.92
CA PRO A 69 26.06 -14.97 14.77
C PRO A 69 24.63 -15.46 14.55
N ASP A 70 24.08 -15.19 13.36
CA ASP A 70 22.71 -15.53 12.99
C ASP A 70 22.46 -17.04 13.15
N VAL A 71 21.89 -17.44 14.29
CA VAL A 71 21.62 -18.85 14.58
C VAL A 71 20.54 -19.34 13.61
N TYR A 72 20.87 -20.34 12.79
CA TYR A 72 19.89 -21.04 11.98
C TYR A 72 18.84 -21.71 12.88
N SER A 73 17.58 -21.76 12.44
CA SER A 73 16.62 -22.60 13.15
C SER A 73 17.13 -24.05 13.16
N ALA A 74 16.87 -24.79 14.24
CA ALA A 74 17.28 -26.19 14.33
C ALA A 74 16.87 -26.95 13.06
N GLN A 75 17.74 -27.83 12.57
CA GLN A 75 17.45 -28.60 11.37
C GLN A 75 16.22 -29.47 11.64
N THR A 76 15.15 -29.19 10.92
CA THR A 76 13.96 -30.03 10.93
C THR A 76 14.07 -30.96 9.74
N ALA A 77 13.97 -32.27 9.97
CA ALA A 77 13.99 -33.26 8.89
C ALA A 77 12.59 -33.38 8.28
N TYR A 78 12.43 -32.82 7.09
CA TYR A 78 11.23 -32.96 6.28
C TYR A 78 11.36 -34.14 5.31
N ALA A 79 10.26 -34.86 5.07
CA ALA A 79 10.24 -35.91 4.07
C ALA A 79 10.49 -35.31 2.68
N THR A 80 11.48 -35.80 1.92
CA THR A 80 11.72 -35.37 0.54
C THR A 80 10.65 -35.89 -0.44
N THR A 81 9.80 -36.81 0.02
CA THR A 81 8.69 -37.39 -0.73
C THR A 81 7.39 -36.59 -0.57
N TYR A 82 7.43 -35.33 -0.11
CA TYR A 82 6.24 -34.50 0.16
C TYR A 82 5.26 -34.43 -1.03
N CYS A 83 5.75 -34.50 -2.28
CA CYS A 83 4.87 -34.53 -3.46
C CYS A 83 4.06 -35.82 -3.63
N SER A 84 4.63 -36.97 -3.27
CA SER A 84 3.95 -38.27 -3.40
C SER A 84 3.15 -38.62 -2.14
N THR A 85 3.61 -38.21 -0.97
CA THR A 85 2.97 -38.53 0.32
C THR A 85 2.01 -37.45 0.81
N ASN A 86 2.02 -36.27 0.19
CA ASN A 86 1.33 -35.07 0.68
C ASN A 86 1.77 -34.65 2.11
N ALA A 87 2.97 -35.06 2.54
CA ALA A 87 3.52 -34.74 3.86
C ALA A 87 4.30 -33.42 3.83
N TYR A 88 3.59 -32.30 3.74
CA TYR A 88 4.17 -30.95 3.79
C TYR A 88 4.48 -30.52 5.22
N PRO A 89 5.48 -29.65 5.43
CA PRO A 89 5.65 -28.97 6.71
C PRO A 89 4.34 -28.32 7.14
N THR A 90 4.07 -28.29 8.44
CA THR A 90 3.05 -27.39 8.97
C THR A 90 3.37 -25.99 8.49
N GLN A 91 2.36 -25.26 8.01
CA GLN A 91 2.54 -23.88 7.57
C GLN A 91 3.29 -23.11 8.67
N TRP A 92 4.45 -22.56 8.31
CA TRP A 92 5.32 -21.92 9.27
C TRP A 92 4.59 -20.70 9.84
N ALA A 93 4.39 -20.68 11.15
CA ALA A 93 4.01 -19.48 11.86
C ALA A 93 5.24 -18.57 11.80
N TRP A 94 5.22 -17.61 10.88
CA TRP A 94 6.33 -16.69 10.75
C TRP A 94 6.39 -15.80 11.99
N ASN A 95 7.59 -15.56 12.52
CA ASN A 95 7.77 -14.66 13.64
C ASN A 95 7.77 -13.21 13.13
N PRO A 96 6.73 -12.40 13.40
CA PRO A 96 6.66 -11.02 12.94
C PRO A 96 7.86 -10.18 13.42
N ASP A 97 8.42 -10.50 14.59
CA ASP A 97 9.59 -9.82 15.16
C ASP A 97 10.86 -10.00 14.30
N THR A 98 10.89 -11.02 13.43
CA THR A 98 12.03 -11.31 12.55
C THR A 98 11.92 -10.65 11.17
N ALA A 99 10.74 -10.14 10.82
CA ALA A 99 10.46 -9.50 9.55
C ALA A 99 10.87 -8.03 9.57
N LEU A 100 10.37 -7.30 10.56
CA LEU A 100 10.48 -5.85 10.65
C LEU A 100 10.49 -5.43 12.13
N SER A 101 11.62 -4.93 12.62
CA SER A 101 11.64 -4.24 13.91
C SER A 101 10.95 -2.89 13.75
N GLN A 102 9.64 -2.86 13.98
CA GLN A 102 8.86 -1.63 14.05
C GLN A 102 8.64 -1.24 15.52
N PRO A 103 8.58 0.06 15.85
CA PRO A 103 8.14 0.50 17.16
C PRO A 103 6.78 -0.12 17.48
N ALA A 104 6.60 -0.60 18.71
CA ALA A 104 5.37 -1.25 19.10
C ALA A 104 4.19 -0.25 19.09
N PRO A 105 2.94 -0.71 18.88
CA PRO A 105 1.77 0.15 19.00
C PRO A 105 1.65 0.75 20.41
N ALA A 106 1.24 2.01 20.48
CA ALA A 106 0.73 2.60 21.71
C ALA A 106 -0.53 1.86 22.16
N ASN A 107 -0.62 1.56 23.45
CA ASN A 107 -1.79 0.92 24.07
C ASN A 107 -2.59 1.88 24.95
N SER A 108 -2.07 3.10 25.15
CA SER A 108 -2.62 4.18 25.95
C SER A 108 -1.91 5.48 25.57
N GLY A 109 -2.35 6.60 26.12
CA GLY A 109 -1.77 7.93 25.87
C GLY A 109 -2.85 8.96 25.59
N MET A 110 -2.52 10.23 25.80
CA MET A 110 -3.40 11.34 25.43
C MET A 110 -3.14 11.69 23.96
N PRO A 111 -4.16 11.67 23.09
CA PRO A 111 -4.03 12.14 21.71
C PRO A 111 -3.37 13.51 21.64
N LEU A 112 -2.31 13.61 20.85
CA LEU A 112 -1.52 14.82 20.68
C LEU A 112 -0.93 14.84 19.28
N MET A 113 -1.25 15.90 18.55
CA MET A 113 -0.67 16.19 17.25
C MET A 113 -0.09 17.60 17.24
N LYS A 114 1.11 17.77 16.66
CA LYS A 114 1.70 19.09 16.40
C LYS A 114 1.70 19.34 14.91
N GLN A 115 1.21 20.51 14.50
CA GLN A 115 1.35 21.01 13.14
C GLN A 115 2.56 21.92 13.07
N ILE A 116 3.45 21.63 12.13
CA ILE A 116 4.73 22.28 11.93
C ILE A 116 4.74 22.91 10.55
N ARG A 117 5.09 24.19 10.50
CA ARG A 117 5.28 24.94 9.26
C ARG A 117 6.62 25.63 9.32
N ASN A 118 7.45 25.43 8.28
CA ASN A 118 8.78 26.03 8.19
C ASN A 118 9.63 25.76 9.45
N GLY A 119 9.52 24.55 10.03
CA GLY A 119 10.24 24.15 11.24
C GLY A 119 9.67 24.67 12.57
N VAL A 120 8.56 25.41 12.56
CA VAL A 120 7.93 25.97 13.77
C VAL A 120 6.59 25.28 14.03
N VAL A 121 6.36 24.85 15.28
CA VAL A 121 5.04 24.37 15.72
C VAL A 121 4.07 25.55 15.76
N ILE A 122 3.04 25.53 14.91
CA ILE A 122 2.04 26.61 14.81
C ILE A 122 0.73 26.27 15.52
N ALA A 123 0.45 24.98 15.73
CA ALA A 123 -0.75 24.51 16.36
C ALA A 123 -0.55 23.15 17.02
N THR A 124 -1.39 22.84 18.01
CA THR A 124 -1.42 21.55 18.70
C THR A 124 -2.87 21.10 18.82
N PHE A 125 -3.12 19.84 18.47
CA PHE A 125 -4.46 19.26 18.42
C PHE A 125 -4.52 18.01 19.29
N THR A 126 -5.70 17.77 19.86
CA THR A 126 -6.05 16.50 20.52
C THR A 126 -6.99 15.65 19.65
N SER A 127 -7.32 16.11 18.45
CA SER A 127 -8.18 15.43 17.47
C SER A 127 -7.52 15.46 16.09
N LEU A 128 -7.80 14.46 15.26
CA LEU A 128 -7.30 14.39 13.90
C LEU A 128 -8.19 15.19 12.92
N GLY A 129 -9.49 15.34 13.21
CA GLY A 129 -10.47 15.88 12.27
C GLY A 129 -11.85 15.27 12.52
N GLY A 130 -12.25 14.34 11.65
CA GLY A 130 -13.51 13.60 11.75
C GLY A 130 -14.75 14.49 11.97
N ASP A 131 -15.72 14.02 12.76
CA ASP A 131 -17.02 14.67 13.00
C ASP A 131 -16.99 15.78 14.07
N ALA A 132 -15.90 16.54 14.17
CA ALA A 132 -15.72 17.56 15.21
C ALA A 132 -16.51 18.87 14.99
N GLY A 133 -17.68 18.84 14.36
CA GLY A 133 -18.50 20.05 14.11
C GLY A 133 -17.96 20.92 12.96
N TYR A 134 -18.11 22.26 13.00
CA TYR A 134 -17.59 23.20 12.00
C TYR A 134 -16.36 23.97 12.50
N SER A 135 -15.32 24.10 11.66
CA SER A 135 -14.21 25.01 11.95
C SER A 135 -14.70 26.44 11.92
N LEU A 136 -14.18 27.31 12.78
CA LEU A 136 -14.51 28.73 12.76
C LEU A 136 -14.19 29.36 11.39
N PRO A 137 -15.10 30.16 10.81
CA PRO A 137 -14.78 30.96 9.64
C PRO A 137 -13.52 31.78 9.88
N ASN A 138 -12.62 31.76 8.90
CA ASN A 138 -11.34 32.49 8.93
C ASN A 138 -10.30 31.98 9.95
N SER A 139 -10.50 30.82 10.58
CA SER A 139 -9.50 30.13 11.41
C SER A 139 -8.40 29.43 10.60
N GLN A 140 -7.98 30.04 9.49
CA GLN A 140 -6.91 29.53 8.66
C GLN A 140 -5.63 29.29 9.48
N ASP A 141 -4.79 28.41 8.97
CA ASP A 141 -3.44 28.17 9.50
C ASP A 141 -3.41 27.46 10.86
N GLY A 142 -4.30 26.49 11.05
CA GLY A 142 -4.30 25.60 12.22
C GLY A 142 -4.80 26.27 13.50
N ARG A 143 -5.47 27.41 13.39
CA ARG A 143 -5.87 28.22 14.56
C ARG A 143 -7.11 27.69 15.27
N ASP A 144 -7.87 26.79 14.65
CA ASP A 144 -8.99 26.12 15.30
C ASP A 144 -8.60 24.73 15.80
N THR A 145 -8.10 24.70 17.03
CA THR A 145 -7.67 23.45 17.69
C THR A 145 -8.85 22.60 18.17
N THR A 146 -10.10 23.09 18.09
CA THR A 146 -11.28 22.37 18.57
C THR A 146 -11.72 21.26 17.63
N VAL A 147 -11.25 21.27 16.37
CA VAL A 147 -11.77 20.41 15.31
C VAL A 147 -10.78 19.51 14.61
N GLY A 148 -9.48 19.61 14.92
CA GLY A 148 -8.42 18.86 14.25
C GLY A 148 -8.12 19.34 12.80
N PRO A 149 -6.93 19.03 12.25
CA PRO A 149 -6.51 19.61 10.98
C PRO A 149 -7.07 18.91 9.73
N PHE A 150 -7.48 17.64 9.83
CA PHE A 150 -7.90 16.81 8.68
C PHE A 150 -9.41 16.61 8.63
N ARG A 151 -10.15 17.71 8.48
CA ARG A 151 -11.61 17.75 8.35
C ARG A 151 -12.03 18.21 6.94
N ARG A 152 -13.24 17.83 6.54
CA ARG A 152 -13.75 18.06 5.17
C ARG A 152 -14.39 19.43 4.92
N LEU A 153 -14.90 20.11 5.95
CA LEU A 153 -15.78 21.26 5.76
C LEU A 153 -15.44 22.44 6.66
N PRO A 154 -15.82 23.66 6.30
CA PRO A 154 -15.52 24.26 5.03
C PRO A 154 -14.15 24.95 5.04
N TYR A 155 -13.41 24.99 6.16
CA TYR A 155 -12.14 25.74 6.18
C TYR A 155 -10.92 24.84 6.34
N THR A 156 -9.91 25.10 5.51
CA THR A 156 -8.58 24.47 5.59
C THR A 156 -7.91 24.84 6.91
N GLN A 157 -7.43 23.84 7.65
CA GLN A 157 -6.53 24.02 8.80
C GLN A 157 -5.06 23.76 8.46
N TRP A 158 -4.78 23.30 7.24
CA TRP A 158 -3.45 22.96 6.73
C TRP A 158 -3.04 23.89 5.59
N ARG A 159 -1.74 23.96 5.31
CA ARG A 159 -1.15 24.56 4.11
C ARG A 159 -0.21 23.57 3.44
N ASN A 160 0.04 23.80 2.16
CA ASN A 160 1.01 23.01 1.43
C ASN A 160 2.39 23.08 2.08
N GLY A 161 3.03 21.93 2.25
CA GLY A 161 4.33 21.83 2.94
C GLY A 161 4.24 21.62 4.46
N ASP A 162 3.05 21.63 5.05
CA ASP A 162 2.90 21.37 6.49
C ASP A 162 3.28 19.93 6.85
N ILE A 163 3.87 19.79 8.04
CA ILE A 163 4.21 18.52 8.67
C ILE A 163 3.35 18.35 9.92
N PHE A 164 2.75 17.18 10.10
CA PHE A 164 1.93 16.83 11.25
C PHE A 164 2.60 15.69 12.01
N GLU A 165 3.10 16.00 13.19
CA GLU A 165 3.65 15.00 14.11
C GLU A 165 2.55 14.43 15.01
N ILE A 166 2.27 13.14 14.91
CA ILE A 166 1.29 12.43 15.73
C ILE A 166 2.03 11.66 16.83
N TYR A 167 1.76 11.98 18.10
CA TYR A 167 2.46 11.37 19.22
C TYR A 167 1.78 10.07 19.66
N PRO A 168 2.51 9.13 20.29
CA PRO A 168 1.96 7.83 20.70
C PRO A 168 0.75 7.97 21.62
N ALA A 169 -0.40 7.52 21.12
CA ALA A 169 -1.66 7.39 21.82
C ALA A 169 -2.57 6.46 21.01
N VAL A 170 -3.72 6.10 21.57
CA VAL A 170 -4.80 5.43 20.86
C VAL A 170 -5.78 6.49 20.36
N TYR A 171 -5.84 6.68 19.05
CA TYR A 171 -6.72 7.61 18.35
C TYR A 171 -7.98 6.85 17.93
N SER A 172 -8.98 6.86 18.79
CA SER A 172 -10.30 6.27 18.52
C SER A 172 -11.41 7.28 18.82
N GLY A 173 -12.43 7.30 17.98
CA GLY A 173 -13.62 8.14 18.12
C GLY A 173 -14.02 8.79 16.80
N ALA A 174 -15.19 9.42 16.78
CA ALA A 174 -15.74 10.05 15.58
C ALA A 174 -14.86 11.20 15.05
N THR A 175 -14.00 11.79 15.89
CA THR A 175 -13.09 12.89 15.55
C THR A 175 -11.64 12.45 15.31
N MET A 176 -11.37 11.13 15.32
CA MET A 176 -10.03 10.55 15.20
C MET A 176 -9.81 9.93 13.81
N GLN A 177 -10.29 10.62 12.79
CA GLN A 177 -10.23 10.20 11.39
C GLN A 177 -9.75 11.37 10.52
N MET A 178 -9.13 11.05 9.39
CA MET A 178 -8.46 12.05 8.56
C MET A 178 -9.10 12.16 7.18
N TYR A 179 -9.55 13.36 6.84
CA TYR A 179 -9.85 13.78 5.48
C TYR A 179 -8.71 14.65 4.95
N ILE A 180 -7.97 14.13 3.97
CA ILE A 180 -6.88 14.82 3.28
C ILE A 180 -7.36 15.10 1.87
N GLY A 181 -8.10 16.19 1.69
CA GLY A 181 -8.69 16.52 0.40
C GLY A 181 -9.09 17.97 0.26
N PRO A 182 -9.79 18.30 -0.85
CA PRO A 182 -10.09 19.67 -1.20
C PRO A 182 -10.93 20.35 -0.12
N ASN A 183 -10.55 21.57 0.23
CA ASN A 183 -11.24 22.39 1.23
C ASN A 183 -11.05 23.87 0.85
N VAL A 184 -11.71 24.82 1.50
CA VAL A 184 -11.58 26.25 1.13
C VAL A 184 -10.89 27.06 2.21
N ALA A 185 -10.22 28.15 1.85
CA ALA A 185 -9.48 28.93 2.83
C ALA A 185 -10.40 29.69 3.78
N ASN A 186 -11.40 30.41 3.27
CA ASN A 186 -12.30 31.30 4.01
C ASN A 186 -13.62 31.47 3.26
N ASP A 187 -14.52 32.30 3.80
CA ASP A 187 -15.82 32.62 3.20
C ASP A 187 -15.68 33.21 1.79
N ALA A 188 -14.68 34.08 1.57
CA ALA A 188 -14.46 34.66 0.25
C ALA A 188 -14.08 33.58 -0.77
N ALA A 189 -13.20 32.64 -0.41
CA ALA A 189 -12.84 31.50 -1.24
C ALA A 189 -14.04 30.56 -1.46
N PHE A 190 -14.82 30.29 -0.40
CA PHE A 190 -16.05 29.50 -0.48
C PHE A 190 -17.02 30.08 -1.51
N ASN A 191 -17.33 31.37 -1.38
CA ASN A 191 -18.27 32.08 -2.25
C ASN A 191 -17.76 32.20 -3.69
N ALA A 192 -16.43 32.25 -3.89
CA ALA A 192 -15.80 32.26 -5.21
C ALA A 192 -15.66 30.86 -5.82
N GLY A 193 -15.97 29.78 -5.09
CA GLY A 193 -15.71 28.41 -5.53
C GLY A 193 -14.22 28.07 -5.63
N ASN A 194 -13.36 28.82 -4.94
CA ASN A 194 -11.92 28.61 -4.89
C ASN A 194 -11.60 27.54 -3.86
N VAL A 195 -11.08 26.42 -4.33
CA VAL A 195 -10.80 25.24 -3.51
C VAL A 195 -9.30 24.97 -3.49
N ASP A 196 -8.74 24.83 -2.30
CA ASP A 196 -7.38 24.40 -2.08
C ASP A 196 -7.32 22.87 -2.09
N VAL A 197 -6.39 22.31 -2.86
CA VAL A 197 -6.14 20.87 -2.92
C VAL A 197 -4.79 20.60 -2.24
N PRO A 198 -4.71 19.65 -1.29
CA PRO A 198 -3.51 19.49 -0.48
C PRO A 198 -2.32 19.03 -1.31
N ALA A 199 -1.18 19.67 -1.08
CA ALA A 199 0.09 19.29 -1.68
C ALA A 199 1.24 19.30 -0.67
N ASN A 200 2.19 18.37 -0.80
CA ASN A 200 3.40 18.31 0.02
C ASN A 200 3.10 18.21 1.53
N ILE A 201 2.06 17.47 1.92
CA ILE A 201 1.71 17.25 3.33
C ILE A 201 2.44 15.99 3.83
N THR A 202 3.08 16.10 4.99
CA THR A 202 3.65 14.94 5.69
C THR A 202 2.91 14.70 7.00
N ILE A 203 2.43 13.48 7.22
CA ILE A 203 1.84 13.01 8.47
C ILE A 203 2.77 11.95 9.02
N ARG A 204 3.39 12.23 10.16
CA ARG A 204 4.45 11.40 10.74
C ARG A 204 4.08 11.02 12.16
N GLY A 205 4.03 9.72 12.43
CA GLY A 205 4.03 9.23 13.80
C GLY A 205 5.39 9.46 14.46
N VAL A 206 5.39 10.02 15.66
CA VAL A 206 6.57 10.16 16.51
C VAL A 206 6.71 8.90 17.34
N THR A 207 7.94 8.37 17.43
CA THR A 207 8.23 7.26 18.33
C THR A 207 8.72 7.78 19.68
N VAL A 208 8.03 7.41 20.76
CA VAL A 208 8.42 7.75 22.14
C VAL A 208 8.45 6.45 22.95
N ASN A 209 9.56 6.18 23.63
CA ASN A 209 9.76 4.95 24.42
C ASN A 209 9.48 3.66 23.61
N GLY A 210 9.89 3.64 22.34
CA GLY A 210 9.65 2.51 21.44
C GLY A 210 8.18 2.31 21.03
N LYS A 211 7.29 3.28 21.32
CA LYS A 211 5.88 3.25 20.94
C LYS A 211 5.56 4.22 19.81
N ARG A 212 4.65 3.85 18.91
CA ARG A 212 4.12 4.71 17.82
C ARG A 212 2.61 4.93 17.93
N PRO A 213 2.04 5.98 17.32
CA PRO A 213 0.60 6.23 17.36
C PRO A 213 -0.22 5.14 16.66
N VAL A 214 -1.44 4.93 17.17
CA VAL A 214 -2.40 3.94 16.65
C VAL A 214 -3.73 4.61 16.36
N ILE A 215 -4.22 4.52 15.13
CA ILE A 215 -5.57 4.93 14.73
C ILE A 215 -6.44 3.67 14.73
N VAL A 216 -7.54 3.69 15.50
CA VAL A 216 -8.40 2.53 15.71
C VAL A 216 -9.77 2.80 15.11
N ASN A 217 -10.32 1.83 14.37
CA ASN A 217 -11.71 1.87 13.91
C ASN A 217 -12.67 2.04 15.10
N PRO A 218 -13.37 3.19 15.24
CA PRO A 218 -14.25 3.42 16.37
C PRO A 218 -15.57 2.66 16.20
N PRO A 219 -16.35 2.45 17.28
CA PRO A 219 -17.68 1.83 17.18
C PRO A 219 -18.67 2.57 16.28
N THR A 220 -18.44 3.87 16.05
CA THR A 220 -19.24 4.67 15.12
C THR A 220 -18.91 4.38 13.65
N GLY A 221 -17.81 3.67 13.37
CA GLY A 221 -17.30 3.45 12.03
C GLY A 221 -16.71 4.72 11.41
N ALA A 222 -16.69 4.77 10.09
CA ALA A 222 -16.20 5.92 9.35
C ALA A 222 -17.12 7.15 9.56
N SER A 223 -16.47 8.28 9.79
CA SER A 223 -17.07 9.59 10.03
C SER A 223 -17.75 10.14 8.77
N ASN A 224 -18.70 11.05 8.97
CA ASN A 224 -19.33 11.78 7.87
C ASN A 224 -18.33 12.69 7.14
N ALA A 225 -17.31 13.18 7.85
CA ALA A 225 -16.18 13.89 7.24
C ALA A 225 -15.49 13.06 6.15
N ASN A 226 -15.39 11.75 6.33
CA ASN A 226 -14.83 10.81 5.35
C ASN A 226 -15.91 10.17 4.46
N TYR A 227 -17.12 10.72 4.42
CA TYR A 227 -18.27 10.17 3.68
C TYR A 227 -18.61 8.72 4.08
N GLY A 228 -18.28 8.31 5.31
CA GLY A 228 -18.43 6.93 5.75
C GLY A 228 -17.54 5.92 5.01
N GLN A 229 -16.45 6.35 4.34
CA GLN A 229 -15.66 5.46 3.47
C GLN A 229 -14.46 4.81 4.17
N SER A 230 -13.76 5.52 5.07
CA SER A 230 -12.49 5.08 5.63
C SER A 230 -12.06 5.83 6.90
N LEU A 231 -11.00 5.36 7.56
CA LEU A 231 -10.33 6.07 8.65
C LEU A 231 -9.40 7.17 8.14
N ILE A 232 -8.74 6.92 7.01
CA ILE A 232 -7.96 7.90 6.26
C ILE A 232 -8.54 7.99 4.86
N TYR A 233 -9.04 9.16 4.48
CA TYR A 233 -9.52 9.43 3.13
C TYR A 233 -8.64 10.48 2.47
N ILE A 234 -7.91 10.07 1.43
CA ILE A 234 -7.12 10.96 0.57
C ILE A 234 -7.92 11.23 -0.70
N ASN A 235 -8.25 12.49 -0.93
CA ASN A 235 -9.12 12.90 -2.03
C ASN A 235 -8.49 14.02 -2.86
N GLY A 236 -8.63 13.95 -4.17
CA GLY A 236 -8.36 15.06 -5.07
C GLY A 236 -9.60 15.90 -5.33
N ARG A 237 -9.44 16.98 -6.10
CA ARG A 237 -10.57 17.69 -6.69
C ARG A 237 -11.06 16.89 -7.89
N ILE A 238 -12.26 16.34 -7.77
CA ILE A 238 -12.94 15.56 -8.78
C ILE A 238 -14.23 16.31 -9.15
N ASP A 239 -14.55 16.40 -10.44
CA ASP A 239 -15.76 17.06 -10.91
C ASP A 239 -17.00 16.15 -10.83
N ALA A 240 -18.17 16.68 -11.21
CA ALA A 240 -19.43 15.94 -11.18
C ALA A 240 -19.47 14.75 -12.16
N MET A 241 -18.52 14.65 -13.09
CA MET A 241 -18.40 13.56 -14.06
C MET A 241 -17.37 12.51 -13.63
N ASP A 242 -16.91 12.56 -12.37
CA ASP A 242 -15.87 11.67 -11.83
C ASP A 242 -14.53 11.78 -12.59
N THR A 243 -14.21 12.99 -13.07
CA THR A 243 -12.92 13.32 -13.69
C THR A 243 -12.02 14.03 -12.68
N LEU A 244 -10.77 13.58 -12.57
CA LEU A 244 -9.76 14.22 -11.75
C LEU A 244 -9.39 15.59 -12.32
N VAL A 245 -9.73 16.65 -11.60
CA VAL A 245 -9.39 18.04 -11.96
C VAL A 245 -8.03 18.44 -11.39
N ALA A 246 -7.77 18.07 -10.13
CA ALA A 246 -6.48 18.31 -9.48
C ALA A 246 -6.22 17.27 -8.39
N PRO A 247 -5.06 16.60 -8.38
CA PRO A 247 -4.75 15.59 -7.37
C PRO A 247 -4.31 16.22 -6.03
N ALA A 248 -4.61 15.52 -4.93
CA ALA A 248 -3.83 15.66 -3.71
C ALA A 248 -2.43 15.12 -3.95
N SER A 249 -1.41 15.99 -3.97
CA SER A 249 -0.09 15.64 -4.50
C SER A 249 1.01 15.55 -3.44
N ASN A 250 1.93 14.60 -3.58
CA ASN A 250 3.11 14.45 -2.73
C ASN A 250 2.74 14.32 -1.24
N ILE A 251 1.77 13.46 -0.95
CA ILE A 251 1.32 13.18 0.41
C ILE A 251 2.17 12.04 0.98
N THR A 252 2.72 12.21 2.17
CA THR A 252 3.43 11.15 2.90
C THR A 252 2.71 10.86 4.22
N ILE A 253 2.41 9.59 4.47
CA ILE A 253 1.93 9.11 5.77
C ILE A 253 2.93 8.08 6.27
N GLU A 254 3.49 8.30 7.46
CA GLU A 254 4.55 7.43 7.96
C GLU A 254 4.50 7.15 9.46
N ASN A 255 4.98 5.96 9.84
CA ASN A 255 5.17 5.51 11.22
C ASN A 255 3.90 5.48 12.08
N ILE A 256 2.78 5.01 11.52
CA ILE A 256 1.47 4.94 12.18
C ILE A 256 0.88 3.54 12.04
N ASP A 257 0.27 3.03 13.11
CA ASP A 257 -0.61 1.86 13.06
C ASP A 257 -2.04 2.28 12.73
N ILE A 258 -2.69 1.54 11.83
CA ILE A 258 -4.10 1.70 11.47
C ILE A 258 -4.75 0.34 11.66
N VAL A 259 -5.58 0.21 12.68
CA VAL A 259 -6.09 -1.11 13.09
C VAL A 259 -7.60 -1.10 13.24
N ASP A 260 -8.19 -2.25 12.98
CA ASP A 260 -9.59 -2.48 13.31
C ASP A 260 -9.78 -2.79 14.81
N SER A 261 -11.02 -2.65 15.28
CA SER A 261 -11.45 -3.09 16.61
C SER A 261 -12.57 -4.12 16.46
N PRO A 262 -12.66 -5.16 17.30
CA PRO A 262 -13.82 -6.04 17.32
C PRO A 262 -15.15 -5.33 17.58
N THR A 263 -15.10 -4.16 18.21
CA THR A 263 -16.24 -3.28 18.45
C THR A 263 -16.31 -2.12 17.46
N GLY A 264 -15.51 -2.15 16.40
CA GLY A 264 -15.50 -1.15 15.34
C GLY A 264 -16.87 -1.03 14.66
N GLY A 265 -17.06 0.07 13.94
CA GLY A 265 -18.23 0.27 13.10
C GLY A 265 -17.89 0.09 11.62
N ASN A 266 -18.89 0.30 10.78
CA ASN A 266 -18.77 0.09 9.34
C ASN A 266 -17.83 1.10 8.67
N LEU A 267 -17.05 0.61 7.72
CA LEU A 267 -16.29 1.40 6.75
C LEU A 267 -16.83 1.11 5.35
N GLY A 268 -16.92 2.12 4.49
CA GLY A 268 -17.51 1.95 3.16
C GLY A 268 -16.57 1.35 2.11
N LYS A 269 -15.23 1.51 2.26
CA LYS A 269 -14.24 1.07 1.27
C LYS A 269 -13.04 0.37 1.87
N ALA A 270 -12.36 1.03 2.81
CA ALA A 270 -11.06 0.61 3.27
C ALA A 270 -10.66 1.29 4.58
N ALA A 271 -9.59 0.81 5.23
CA ALA A 271 -8.90 1.57 6.26
C ALA A 271 -8.29 2.86 5.69
N VAL A 272 -7.63 2.75 4.53
CA VAL A 272 -7.09 3.86 3.73
C VAL A 272 -7.74 3.88 2.35
N TYR A 273 -8.51 4.95 2.08
CA TYR A 273 -9.18 5.16 0.80
C TYR A 273 -8.50 6.28 0.01
N VAL A 274 -8.18 6.02 -1.26
CA VAL A 274 -7.44 6.94 -2.13
C VAL A 274 -8.22 7.23 -3.41
N ASN A 275 -8.71 8.46 -3.55
CA ASN A 275 -9.51 8.90 -4.69
C ASN A 275 -9.05 10.27 -5.20
N GLY A 276 -8.03 10.33 -6.05
CA GLY A 276 -7.51 11.61 -6.53
C GLY A 276 -6.16 12.00 -5.97
N ALA A 277 -5.24 11.05 -5.79
CA ALA A 277 -3.89 11.34 -5.34
C ALA A 277 -2.87 11.33 -6.50
N ALA A 278 -1.79 12.08 -6.33
CA ALA A 278 -0.58 11.99 -7.12
C ALA A 278 0.63 11.83 -6.19
N ASN A 279 1.50 10.84 -6.42
CA ASN A 279 2.70 10.63 -5.61
C ASN A 279 2.39 10.45 -4.10
N LEU A 280 1.59 9.44 -3.76
CA LEU A 280 1.27 9.09 -2.39
C LEU A 280 2.30 8.09 -1.85
N THR A 281 2.88 8.36 -0.68
CA THR A 281 3.77 7.44 0.02
C THR A 281 3.17 7.03 1.36
N LEU A 282 3.06 5.72 1.59
CA LEU A 282 2.88 5.12 2.91
C LEU A 282 4.20 4.48 3.33
N ARG A 283 4.77 4.89 4.46
CA ARG A 283 6.07 4.39 4.93
C ARG A 283 6.05 3.94 6.39
N ASN A 284 6.59 2.76 6.71
CA ASN A 284 6.64 2.27 8.10
C ASN A 284 5.24 2.22 8.75
N VAL A 285 4.21 1.87 7.96
CA VAL A 285 2.81 1.83 8.38
C VAL A 285 2.38 0.37 8.54
N ARG A 286 1.49 0.10 9.49
CA ARG A 286 0.77 -1.18 9.57
C ARG A 286 -0.73 -0.96 9.40
N ILE A 287 -1.37 -1.81 8.60
CA ILE A 287 -2.82 -1.81 8.38
C ILE A 287 -3.38 -3.21 8.65
N SER A 288 -4.14 -3.35 9.73
CA SER A 288 -4.44 -4.66 10.31
C SER A 288 -5.91 -4.87 10.69
N GLY A 289 -6.39 -6.09 10.45
CA GLY A 289 -7.53 -6.66 11.19
C GLY A 289 -8.91 -6.34 10.62
N PHE A 290 -8.98 -5.68 9.46
CA PHE A 290 -10.23 -5.19 8.87
C PHE A 290 -11.16 -6.28 8.30
N LYS A 291 -10.79 -7.56 8.40
CA LYS A 291 -11.63 -8.70 7.99
C LYS A 291 -12.99 -8.76 8.67
N GLN A 292 -13.10 -8.28 9.91
CA GLN A 292 -14.34 -8.37 10.70
C GLN A 292 -15.42 -7.44 10.13
N HIS A 293 -15.00 -6.31 9.57
CA HIS A 293 -15.87 -5.33 8.91
C HIS A 293 -15.90 -5.46 7.40
N GLN A 294 -15.27 -6.50 6.87
CA GLN A 294 -15.28 -6.85 5.45
C GLN A 294 -14.87 -5.70 4.54
N VAL A 295 -13.72 -5.09 4.80
CA VAL A 295 -13.18 -3.98 3.99
C VAL A 295 -11.72 -4.17 3.61
N ASN A 296 -11.30 -3.42 2.60
CA ASN A 296 -9.91 -3.41 2.17
C ASN A 296 -9.00 -2.82 3.25
N GLY A 297 -7.73 -3.24 3.29
CA GLY A 297 -6.71 -2.45 3.98
C GLY A 297 -6.50 -1.12 3.23
N ILE A 298 -6.20 -1.22 1.94
CA ILE A 298 -6.06 -0.07 1.03
C ILE A 298 -6.96 -0.25 -0.19
N PHE A 299 -7.73 0.78 -0.53
CA PHE A 299 -8.46 0.85 -1.80
C PHE A 299 -8.12 2.14 -2.54
N ALA A 300 -7.64 2.03 -3.78
CA ALA A 300 -7.37 3.16 -4.66
C ALA A 300 -8.26 3.11 -5.90
N THR A 301 -8.96 4.21 -6.20
CA THR A 301 -9.81 4.36 -7.40
C THR A 301 -8.99 4.54 -8.67
N GLY A 302 -9.66 4.69 -9.82
CA GLY A 302 -9.01 5.04 -11.07
C GLY A 302 -8.68 6.53 -11.23
N ASN A 303 -9.01 7.38 -10.26
CA ASN A 303 -8.72 8.81 -10.32
C ASN A 303 -7.32 9.15 -9.78
N ASN A 304 -6.37 8.22 -9.80
CA ASN A 304 -5.02 8.42 -9.23
C ASN A 304 -3.97 8.55 -10.34
N THR A 305 -2.88 9.26 -10.06
CA THR A 305 -1.78 9.50 -11.01
C THR A 305 -0.42 9.40 -10.30
N GLY A 306 0.68 9.40 -11.06
CA GLY A 306 2.03 9.32 -10.50
C GLY A 306 2.33 7.97 -9.85
N THR A 307 2.90 7.99 -8.64
CA THR A 307 3.24 6.75 -7.89
C THR A 307 2.45 6.62 -6.60
N LEU A 308 1.87 5.45 -6.35
CA LEU A 308 1.49 4.99 -5.01
C LEU A 308 2.59 4.08 -4.48
N LEU A 309 3.37 4.56 -3.51
CA LEU A 309 4.48 3.84 -2.90
C LEU A 309 4.09 3.30 -1.52
N LEU A 310 4.25 1.99 -1.33
CA LEU A 310 4.29 1.32 -0.04
C LEU A 310 5.74 0.95 0.27
N ASP A 311 6.31 1.55 1.30
CA ASP A 311 7.70 1.37 1.69
C ASP A 311 7.78 0.92 3.15
N ASN A 312 8.23 -0.32 3.40
CA ASN A 312 8.20 -0.90 4.74
C ASN A 312 6.80 -0.88 5.38
N VAL A 313 5.79 -1.34 4.62
CA VAL A 313 4.39 -1.41 5.07
C VAL A 313 4.03 -2.84 5.42
N GLU A 314 3.27 -3.03 6.49
CA GLU A 314 2.65 -4.30 6.87
C GLU A 314 1.13 -4.23 6.60
N LEU A 315 0.60 -5.19 5.84
CA LEU A 315 -0.83 -5.37 5.60
C LEU A 315 -1.23 -6.76 6.09
N ASP A 316 -2.08 -6.83 7.12
CA ASP A 316 -2.46 -8.11 7.72
C ASP A 316 -3.97 -8.24 7.97
N ALA A 317 -4.51 -9.44 7.73
CA ALA A 317 -5.88 -9.78 8.12
C ALA A 317 -6.96 -8.79 7.63
N ASN A 318 -6.78 -8.22 6.43
CA ASN A 318 -7.79 -7.39 5.77
C ASN A 318 -8.54 -8.19 4.69
N GLY A 319 -9.61 -7.61 4.14
CA GLY A 319 -10.48 -8.25 3.16
C GLY A 319 -11.88 -8.50 3.70
N GLY A 320 -12.69 -9.21 2.93
CA GLY A 320 -14.13 -9.40 3.19
C GLY A 320 -14.55 -10.84 3.06
N ASN A 321 -15.75 -11.13 2.59
CA ASN A 321 -16.20 -12.49 2.32
C ASN A 321 -16.79 -12.66 0.92
N SER A 322 -16.70 -11.61 0.08
CA SER A 322 -17.44 -11.53 -1.19
C SER A 322 -16.56 -11.33 -2.43
N GLY A 323 -15.26 -11.10 -2.27
CA GLY A 323 -14.30 -10.98 -3.38
C GLY A 323 -13.77 -9.63 -3.78
N PRO A 324 -14.46 -8.50 -3.58
CA PRO A 324 -13.90 -7.21 -3.94
C PRO A 324 -12.94 -6.65 -2.89
N GLU A 325 -12.84 -7.23 -1.69
CA GLU A 325 -11.96 -6.72 -0.63
C GLU A 325 -10.64 -7.49 -0.52
N HIS A 326 -9.55 -6.77 -0.31
CA HIS A 326 -8.16 -7.26 -0.34
C HIS A 326 -7.31 -6.58 0.75
N ASN A 327 -6.08 -7.07 0.96
CA ASN A 327 -5.08 -6.31 1.70
C ASN A 327 -4.78 -4.97 0.99
N ALA A 328 -4.52 -5.00 -0.32
CA ALA A 328 -4.52 -3.82 -1.16
C ALA A 328 -5.19 -4.07 -2.51
N TYR A 329 -6.08 -3.14 -2.91
CA TYR A 329 -6.70 -3.11 -4.22
C TYR A 329 -6.43 -1.76 -4.88
N ILE A 330 -5.62 -1.78 -5.95
CA ILE A 330 -5.29 -0.61 -6.73
C ILE A 330 -5.94 -0.68 -8.11
N ASN A 331 -6.82 0.26 -8.46
CA ASN A 331 -7.38 0.37 -9.81
C ASN A 331 -6.38 0.98 -10.80
N ALA A 332 -6.64 0.77 -12.09
CA ALA A 332 -5.94 1.44 -13.18
C ALA A 332 -6.26 2.93 -13.16
N SER A 333 -5.28 3.78 -13.46
CA SER A 333 -5.57 5.20 -13.68
C SER A 333 -6.39 5.38 -14.96
N LYS A 334 -7.40 6.26 -14.91
CA LYS A 334 -8.18 6.67 -16.08
C LYS A 334 -7.42 7.67 -16.96
N THR A 335 -6.48 8.42 -16.37
CA THR A 335 -5.86 9.60 -17.01
C THR A 335 -4.34 9.53 -17.10
N ASP A 336 -3.70 8.65 -16.34
CA ASP A 336 -2.24 8.50 -16.35
C ASP A 336 -1.82 7.11 -16.88
N PRO A 337 -1.27 7.04 -18.11
CA PRO A 337 -0.82 5.78 -18.70
C PRO A 337 0.44 5.20 -18.01
N ASN A 338 1.06 5.94 -17.08
CA ASN A 338 2.26 5.53 -16.35
C ASN A 338 2.02 5.40 -14.85
N TYR A 339 0.76 5.42 -14.40
CA TYR A 339 0.43 5.27 -12.99
C TYR A 339 1.06 3.99 -12.42
N THR A 340 1.87 4.17 -11.38
CA THR A 340 2.72 3.14 -10.81
C THR A 340 2.27 2.78 -9.41
N PHE A 341 1.97 1.51 -9.18
CA PHE A 341 1.90 0.94 -7.84
C PHE A 341 3.26 0.31 -7.49
N MET A 342 3.90 0.80 -6.44
CA MET A 342 5.23 0.36 -6.03
C MET A 342 5.21 -0.13 -4.58
N VAL A 343 5.70 -1.34 -4.35
CA VAL A 343 5.76 -2.00 -3.05
C VAL A 343 7.20 -2.41 -2.78
N LYS A 344 7.76 -1.90 -1.68
CA LYS A 344 9.16 -2.10 -1.32
C LYS A 344 9.27 -2.50 0.14
N SER A 345 10.10 -3.49 0.42
CA SER A 345 10.45 -3.89 1.80
C SER A 345 9.22 -4.18 2.66
N SER A 346 8.10 -4.57 2.05
CA SER A 346 6.80 -4.62 2.69
C SER A 346 6.37 -6.06 2.94
N TRP A 347 5.42 -6.24 3.83
CA TRP A 347 4.83 -7.53 4.14
C TRP A 347 3.32 -7.48 3.96
N SER A 348 2.78 -8.36 3.14
CA SER A 348 1.34 -8.55 3.03
C SER A 348 0.98 -9.99 3.32
N HIS A 349 0.11 -10.20 4.31
CA HIS A 349 -0.26 -11.55 4.73
C HIS A 349 -1.68 -11.67 5.24
N ASP A 350 -2.10 -12.93 5.36
CA ASP A 350 -3.34 -13.35 5.99
C ASP A 350 -4.60 -12.65 5.48
N SER A 351 -4.66 -12.31 4.18
CA SER A 351 -5.88 -11.76 3.58
C SER A 351 -7.05 -12.73 3.80
N TYR A 352 -8.15 -12.27 4.38
CA TYR A 352 -9.26 -13.14 4.78
C TYR A 352 -10.17 -13.57 3.62
N TYR A 353 -10.31 -12.73 2.61
CA TYR A 353 -10.84 -13.07 1.28
C TYR A 353 -10.07 -12.23 0.27
N GLY A 354 -9.97 -12.69 -0.98
CA GLY A 354 -9.36 -11.95 -2.07
C GLY A 354 -7.84 -12.08 -2.09
N HIS A 355 -7.13 -11.03 -2.52
CA HIS A 355 -5.69 -11.09 -2.78
C HIS A 355 -4.88 -10.40 -1.67
N ALA A 356 -3.62 -10.83 -1.50
CA ALA A 356 -2.70 -10.05 -0.69
C ALA A 356 -2.43 -8.70 -1.39
N LEU A 357 -2.13 -8.71 -2.69
CA LEU A 357 -2.04 -7.49 -3.51
C LEU A 357 -2.78 -7.69 -4.84
N LYS A 358 -3.76 -6.82 -5.14
CA LYS A 358 -4.36 -6.70 -6.49
C LYS A 358 -4.02 -5.35 -7.09
N SER A 359 -3.43 -5.36 -8.28
CA SER A 359 -3.03 -4.14 -8.98
C SER A 359 -3.48 -4.15 -10.44
N ARG A 360 -4.38 -3.22 -10.75
CA ARG A 360 -4.71 -2.83 -12.12
C ARG A 360 -3.90 -1.63 -12.60
N ALA A 361 -2.97 -1.12 -11.79
CA ALA A 361 -2.09 -0.02 -12.21
C ALA A 361 -1.34 -0.37 -13.50
N GLN A 362 -1.07 0.63 -14.33
CA GLN A 362 -0.38 0.48 -15.60
C GLN A 362 1.04 -0.08 -15.41
N ARG A 363 1.67 0.27 -14.29
CA ARG A 363 2.93 -0.31 -13.85
C ARG A 363 2.81 -0.79 -12.40
N THR A 364 3.26 -2.02 -12.15
CA THR A 364 3.35 -2.61 -10.82
C THR A 364 4.80 -3.02 -10.57
N VAL A 365 5.36 -2.58 -9.45
CA VAL A 365 6.73 -2.90 -9.02
C VAL A 365 6.68 -3.44 -7.59
N VAL A 366 7.14 -4.66 -7.38
CA VAL A 366 7.19 -5.31 -6.07
C VAL A 366 8.61 -5.79 -5.83
N GLU A 367 9.29 -5.22 -4.84
CA GLU A 367 10.72 -5.44 -4.62
C GLU A 367 11.10 -5.72 -3.17
N GLY A 368 11.76 -6.85 -2.94
CA GLY A 368 12.24 -7.26 -1.63
C GLY A 368 11.15 -7.26 -0.57
N SER A 369 9.96 -7.71 -0.96
CA SER A 369 8.75 -7.79 -0.14
C SER A 369 8.39 -9.24 0.12
N TYR A 370 7.60 -9.49 1.15
CA TYR A 370 7.11 -10.82 1.47
C TYR A 370 5.57 -10.84 1.37
N LEU A 371 5.05 -11.78 0.59
CA LEU A 371 3.64 -12.03 0.42
C LEU A 371 3.32 -13.44 0.90
N THR A 372 2.41 -13.57 1.87
CA THR A 372 2.07 -14.84 2.52
C THR A 372 0.57 -15.08 2.48
N GLY A 373 0.15 -16.23 1.98
CA GLY A 373 -1.26 -16.63 2.02
C GLY A 373 -1.67 -17.10 3.41
N SER A 374 -2.90 -16.81 3.81
CA SER A 374 -3.52 -17.39 5.01
C SER A 374 -3.80 -18.88 4.85
N LYS A 375 -3.90 -19.56 5.99
CA LYS A 375 -4.39 -20.94 6.06
C LYS A 375 -5.91 -20.96 6.17
N ALA A 376 -6.59 -21.63 5.25
CA ALA A 376 -8.01 -21.92 5.41
C ALA A 376 -8.25 -23.15 6.29
N ALA A 377 -9.38 -23.15 7.01
CA ALA A 377 -9.97 -24.40 7.50
C ALA A 377 -10.68 -25.12 6.35
N ALA A 378 -10.91 -26.43 6.49
CA ALA A 378 -11.65 -27.20 5.51
C ALA A 378 -13.03 -26.55 5.22
N GLY A 379 -13.41 -26.45 3.95
CA GLY A 379 -14.65 -25.79 3.54
C GLY A 379 -14.64 -24.25 3.57
N GLN A 380 -13.59 -23.60 4.07
CA GLN A 380 -13.48 -22.14 4.09
C GLN A 380 -12.61 -21.63 2.95
N GLN A 381 -12.77 -20.36 2.57
CA GLN A 381 -11.84 -19.64 1.70
C GLN A 381 -11.09 -18.61 2.54
N THR A 382 -9.82 -18.34 2.23
CA THR A 382 -9.09 -17.24 2.87
C THR A 382 -8.37 -16.33 1.87
N GLU A 383 -7.27 -16.78 1.27
CA GLU A 383 -6.54 -16.02 0.26
C GLU A 383 -6.87 -16.56 -1.14
N THR A 384 -6.67 -15.77 -2.19
CA THR A 384 -6.93 -16.12 -3.60
C THR A 384 -5.60 -16.09 -4.36
N TYR A 385 -5.04 -14.90 -4.64
CA TYR A 385 -3.69 -14.74 -5.20
C TYR A 385 -2.82 -13.95 -4.21
N LEU A 386 -1.50 -14.18 -4.19
CA LEU A 386 -0.60 -13.32 -3.42
C LEU A 386 -0.35 -12.00 -4.17
N LEU A 387 0.01 -12.07 -5.45
CA LEU A 387 0.12 -10.91 -6.32
C LEU A 387 -0.70 -11.13 -7.59
N ASP A 388 -1.70 -10.28 -7.79
CA ASP A 388 -2.55 -10.29 -8.98
C ASP A 388 -2.39 -9.00 -9.79
N VAL A 389 -1.97 -9.16 -11.04
CA VAL A 389 -1.89 -8.07 -12.03
C VAL A 389 -2.82 -8.40 -13.20
N PRO A 390 -4.15 -8.32 -13.00
CA PRO A 390 -5.13 -8.99 -13.85
C PRO A 390 -5.26 -8.37 -15.25
N ASP A 391 -5.00 -7.07 -15.37
CA ASP A 391 -5.08 -6.34 -16.64
C ASP A 391 -3.76 -6.37 -17.43
N GLY A 392 -2.68 -6.87 -16.83
CA GLY A 392 -1.33 -6.74 -17.36
C GLY A 392 -0.79 -5.31 -17.29
N GLY A 393 0.05 -4.94 -18.27
CA GLY A 393 0.85 -3.71 -18.24
C GLY A 393 2.32 -4.04 -18.00
N VAL A 394 3.01 -3.21 -17.21
CA VAL A 394 4.40 -3.49 -16.81
C VAL A 394 4.44 -4.06 -15.40
N LEU A 395 4.91 -5.30 -15.23
CA LEU A 395 5.17 -5.91 -13.94
C LEU A 395 6.67 -6.15 -13.74
N VAL A 396 7.21 -5.65 -12.63
CA VAL A 396 8.51 -6.02 -12.09
C VAL A 396 8.32 -6.63 -10.70
N ALA A 397 8.60 -7.92 -10.55
CA ALA A 397 8.62 -8.63 -9.28
C ALA A 397 10.04 -9.16 -9.03
N ARG A 398 10.74 -8.55 -8.08
CA ARG A 398 12.15 -8.86 -7.79
C ARG A 398 12.44 -9.11 -6.32
N ASN A 399 13.27 -10.09 -6.03
CA ASN A 399 13.80 -10.33 -4.69
C ASN A 399 12.71 -10.56 -3.63
N ASN A 400 11.51 -10.97 -4.05
CA ASN A 400 10.40 -11.19 -3.14
C ASN A 400 10.36 -12.62 -2.63
N ILE A 401 9.64 -12.81 -1.54
CA ILE A 401 9.26 -14.13 -1.05
C ILE A 401 7.75 -14.26 -1.24
N PHE A 402 7.33 -15.37 -1.84
CA PHE A 402 5.95 -15.73 -2.06
C PHE A 402 5.69 -17.06 -1.35
N VAL A 403 4.80 -17.07 -0.36
CA VAL A 403 4.47 -18.29 0.39
C VAL A 403 3.00 -18.58 0.25
N LYS A 404 2.68 -19.66 -0.46
CA LYS A 404 1.32 -20.12 -0.73
C LYS A 404 1.03 -21.35 0.12
N GLY A 405 -0.11 -21.35 0.82
CA GLY A 405 -0.58 -22.47 1.62
C GLY A 405 -1.85 -23.11 1.04
N TYR A 406 -2.49 -23.94 1.85
CA TYR A 406 -3.88 -24.36 1.60
C TYR A 406 -4.80 -23.16 1.84
N SER A 407 -5.30 -22.57 0.76
CA SER A 407 -6.10 -21.33 0.79
C SER A 407 -7.62 -21.57 0.78
N GLY A 408 -8.03 -22.82 0.54
CA GLY A 408 -9.38 -23.33 0.71
C GLY A 408 -10.24 -23.37 -0.57
N ASN A 409 -11.47 -23.84 -0.42
CA ASN A 409 -12.42 -23.96 -1.54
C ASN A 409 -12.75 -22.59 -2.14
N ASN A 410 -13.05 -22.53 -3.44
CA ASN A 410 -13.32 -21.30 -4.19
C ASN A 410 -12.15 -20.30 -4.25
N SER A 411 -10.97 -20.69 -3.76
CA SER A 411 -9.71 -19.99 -3.96
C SER A 411 -9.09 -20.35 -5.33
N ASN A 412 -7.83 -19.97 -5.52
CA ASN A 412 -6.98 -20.48 -6.58
C ASN A 412 -5.59 -20.86 -6.04
N GLY A 413 -4.79 -21.49 -6.89
CA GLY A 413 -3.48 -22.01 -6.54
C GLY A 413 -2.28 -21.16 -6.91
N ALA A 414 -2.45 -19.99 -7.53
CA ALA A 414 -1.32 -19.23 -8.06
C ALA A 414 -0.70 -18.29 -7.02
N SER A 415 0.63 -18.22 -6.93
CA SER A 415 1.28 -17.15 -6.16
C SER A 415 1.21 -15.81 -6.88
N LEU A 416 1.53 -15.79 -8.17
CA LEU A 416 1.57 -14.58 -8.99
C LEU A 416 0.79 -14.79 -10.28
N THR A 417 -0.02 -13.80 -10.66
CA THR A 417 -0.69 -13.76 -11.97
C THR A 417 -0.29 -12.54 -12.79
N PHE A 418 -0.43 -12.64 -14.10
CA PHE A 418 -0.19 -11.53 -15.01
C PHE A 418 -1.10 -11.60 -16.25
N GLY A 419 -1.96 -10.59 -16.39
CA GLY A 419 -2.81 -10.40 -17.57
C GLY A 419 -3.94 -11.42 -17.72
N VAL A 420 -4.43 -12.01 -16.63
CA VAL A 420 -5.35 -13.17 -16.68
C VAL A 420 -6.84 -12.80 -16.79
N GLU A 421 -7.25 -11.56 -16.50
CA GLU A 421 -8.65 -11.14 -16.61
C GLU A 421 -8.92 -10.42 -17.94
N SER A 422 -8.31 -9.25 -18.14
CA SER A 422 -8.67 -8.36 -19.25
C SER A 422 -7.64 -8.33 -20.37
N ALA A 423 -6.36 -8.55 -20.03
CA ALA A 423 -5.22 -8.37 -20.92
C ALA A 423 -5.32 -7.12 -21.82
N ASN A 424 -5.36 -5.94 -21.21
CA ASN A 424 -5.63 -4.69 -21.94
C ASN A 424 -4.56 -4.37 -23.00
N PRO A 425 -4.88 -4.44 -24.31
CA PRO A 425 -3.90 -4.26 -25.38
C PRO A 425 -3.45 -2.81 -25.55
N ALA A 426 -4.13 -1.83 -24.94
CA ALA A 426 -3.78 -0.41 -25.03
C ALA A 426 -2.62 0.00 -24.10
N ARG A 427 -2.13 -0.92 -23.26
CA ARG A 427 -1.03 -0.65 -22.32
C ARG A 427 0.32 -0.99 -22.94
N THR A 428 1.38 -0.39 -22.42
CA THR A 428 2.74 -0.94 -22.59
C THR A 428 2.83 -2.22 -21.77
N TRP A 429 3.36 -3.28 -22.37
CA TRP A 429 3.52 -4.58 -21.72
C TRP A 429 4.98 -4.93 -21.47
N GLY A 430 5.23 -5.49 -20.29
CA GLY A 430 6.51 -6.09 -19.94
C GLY A 430 6.38 -6.87 -18.64
N LEU A 431 6.98 -8.06 -18.59
CA LEU A 431 7.00 -8.89 -17.39
C LEU A 431 8.45 -9.19 -17.02
N THR A 432 8.81 -8.88 -15.79
CA THR A 432 10.09 -9.30 -15.18
C THR A 432 9.79 -9.92 -13.83
N VAL A 433 10.00 -11.23 -13.71
CA VAL A 433 9.90 -11.99 -12.47
C VAL A 433 11.26 -12.65 -12.25
N GLU A 434 12.10 -12.01 -11.46
CA GLU A 434 13.45 -12.51 -11.24
C GLU A 434 13.84 -12.44 -9.79
N HIS A 435 14.74 -13.34 -9.44
CA HIS A 435 15.35 -13.33 -8.12
C HIS A 435 14.40 -13.56 -6.94
N ASN A 436 13.23 -14.15 -7.16
CA ASN A 436 12.25 -14.39 -6.11
C ASN A 436 12.34 -15.81 -5.54
N THR A 437 11.83 -15.99 -4.33
CA THR A 437 11.65 -17.28 -3.68
C THR A 437 10.17 -17.62 -3.60
N PHE A 438 9.76 -18.68 -4.27
CA PHE A 438 8.41 -19.22 -4.23
C PHE A 438 8.37 -20.46 -3.36
N VAL A 439 7.46 -20.49 -2.38
CA VAL A 439 7.26 -21.61 -1.48
C VAL A 439 5.80 -22.05 -1.50
N ALA A 440 5.57 -23.33 -1.68
CA ALA A 440 4.26 -23.97 -1.52
C ALA A 440 4.28 -24.84 -0.26
N LEU A 441 3.50 -24.49 0.76
CA LEU A 441 3.37 -25.23 2.02
C LEU A 441 2.23 -26.26 1.99
N ALA A 442 1.68 -26.52 0.81
CA ALA A 442 0.70 -27.57 0.55
C ALA A 442 0.82 -28.06 -0.90
N LYS A 443 0.33 -29.27 -1.20
CA LYS A 443 0.20 -29.73 -2.59
C LYS A 443 -0.99 -29.11 -3.31
N TYR A 444 -2.09 -28.98 -2.57
CA TYR A 444 -3.39 -28.57 -3.10
C TYR A 444 -3.88 -27.34 -2.35
N TYR A 445 -4.62 -26.47 -3.06
CA TYR A 445 -5.24 -25.31 -2.41
C TYR A 445 -6.63 -25.59 -1.87
N ASP A 446 -7.31 -26.65 -2.29
CA ASP A 446 -8.70 -26.91 -1.92
C ASP A 446 -9.01 -28.40 -1.70
N ASP A 447 -10.24 -28.69 -1.28
CA ASP A 447 -10.71 -30.04 -0.96
C ASP A 447 -10.91 -30.91 -2.22
N THR A 448 -11.02 -30.27 -3.39
CA THR A 448 -11.09 -30.93 -4.69
C THR A 448 -9.73 -31.29 -5.26
N HIS A 449 -8.66 -31.07 -4.49
CA HIS A 449 -7.28 -31.43 -4.84
C HIS A 449 -6.76 -30.72 -6.09
N HIS A 450 -7.16 -29.47 -6.31
CA HIS A 450 -6.51 -28.63 -7.33
C HIS A 450 -5.12 -28.21 -6.84
N GLN A 451 -4.11 -28.30 -7.71
CA GLN A 451 -2.70 -28.11 -7.35
C GLN A 451 -2.30 -26.64 -7.21
N LEU A 452 -1.33 -26.38 -6.33
CA LEU A 452 -0.62 -25.10 -6.29
C LEU A 452 0.34 -24.95 -7.46
N PHE A 453 0.47 -23.74 -7.99
CA PHE A 453 1.42 -23.39 -9.06
C PHE A 453 2.01 -21.99 -8.80
N PRO A 454 3.27 -21.75 -9.17
CA PRO A 454 3.91 -20.50 -8.79
C PRO A 454 3.39 -19.31 -9.62
N LEU A 455 3.20 -19.50 -10.93
CA LEU A 455 2.93 -18.44 -11.88
C LEU A 455 1.71 -18.77 -12.74
N PHE A 456 0.81 -17.79 -12.93
CA PHE A 456 -0.23 -17.84 -13.95
C PHE A 456 -0.09 -16.66 -14.90
N ILE A 457 0.60 -16.88 -16.02
CA ILE A 457 0.91 -15.82 -16.97
C ILE A 457 0.06 -16.02 -18.23
N ASN A 458 -0.64 -14.97 -18.66
CA ASN A 458 -1.28 -14.98 -19.95
C ASN A 458 -0.23 -15.08 -21.06
N THR A 459 -0.22 -16.20 -21.78
CA THR A 459 0.75 -16.47 -22.85
C THR A 459 0.56 -15.56 -24.06
N SER A 460 -0.68 -15.09 -24.31
CA SER A 460 -1.03 -14.15 -25.36
C SER A 460 -0.70 -12.68 -25.04
N ALA A 461 -0.31 -12.38 -23.80
CA ALA A 461 0.12 -11.03 -23.44
C ALA A 461 1.31 -10.58 -24.32
N PRO A 462 1.26 -9.38 -24.92
CA PRO A 462 2.36 -8.86 -25.74
C PRO A 462 3.56 -8.44 -24.87
N GLY A 463 4.65 -8.02 -25.52
CA GLY A 463 5.86 -7.54 -24.85
C GLY A 463 6.80 -8.63 -24.37
N THR A 464 7.97 -8.21 -23.90
CA THR A 464 9.01 -9.12 -23.39
C THR A 464 8.58 -9.70 -22.04
N LYS A 465 8.77 -11.02 -21.89
CA LYS A 465 8.53 -11.76 -20.65
C LYS A 465 9.83 -12.41 -20.20
N THR A 466 10.35 -11.94 -19.09
CA THR A 466 11.52 -12.51 -18.43
C THR A 466 11.05 -13.13 -17.12
N VAL A 467 11.23 -14.44 -17.00
CA VAL A 467 11.16 -15.15 -15.73
C VAL A 467 12.50 -15.86 -15.58
N ASP A 468 13.32 -15.43 -14.63
CA ASP A 468 14.71 -15.88 -14.54
C ASP A 468 15.20 -15.95 -13.09
N ALA A 469 16.12 -16.88 -12.81
CA ALA A 469 16.86 -16.90 -11.54
C ALA A 469 15.97 -16.91 -10.27
N ASN A 470 14.83 -17.61 -10.33
CA ASN A 470 13.94 -17.79 -9.18
C ASN A 470 14.21 -19.12 -8.46
N VAL A 471 13.91 -19.16 -7.16
CA VAL A 471 13.99 -20.36 -6.32
C VAL A 471 12.58 -20.88 -6.04
N PHE A 472 12.37 -22.19 -6.18
CA PHE A 472 11.09 -22.85 -5.93
C PHE A 472 11.24 -23.94 -4.87
N VAL A 473 10.37 -23.92 -3.85
CA VAL A 473 10.34 -24.91 -2.77
C VAL A 473 8.92 -25.44 -2.62
N GLY A 474 8.76 -26.76 -2.57
CA GLY A 474 7.45 -27.39 -2.32
C GLY A 474 6.49 -27.43 -3.53
N TYR A 475 6.76 -26.74 -4.63
CA TYR A 475 5.92 -26.84 -5.83
C TYR A 475 6.15 -28.17 -6.57
N CYS A 476 5.14 -29.04 -6.56
CA CYS A 476 5.19 -30.31 -7.28
C CYS A 476 5.00 -30.11 -8.78
N PRO A 477 5.84 -30.74 -9.63
CA PRO A 477 5.58 -30.82 -11.06
C PRO A 477 4.23 -31.48 -11.32
N THR A 478 3.44 -30.85 -12.17
CA THR A 478 2.13 -31.33 -12.61
C THR A 478 2.21 -32.03 -13.96
N GLY A 479 3.31 -31.80 -14.71
CA GLY A 479 3.46 -32.20 -16.09
C GLY A 479 2.78 -31.24 -17.08
N ASN A 480 2.07 -30.21 -16.59
CA ASN A 480 1.49 -29.15 -17.40
C ASN A 480 2.52 -28.02 -17.58
N PRO A 481 3.08 -27.81 -18.78
CA PRO A 481 4.11 -26.78 -18.99
C PRO A 481 3.65 -25.37 -18.63
N THR A 482 2.36 -25.07 -18.77
CA THR A 482 1.79 -23.75 -18.44
C THR A 482 1.68 -23.54 -16.92
N GLY A 483 1.32 -24.59 -16.17
CA GLY A 483 1.23 -24.54 -14.70
C GLY A 483 2.58 -24.72 -14.00
N ASP A 484 3.51 -25.41 -14.64
CA ASP A 484 4.86 -25.69 -14.13
C ASP A 484 5.91 -24.66 -14.59
N TYR A 485 5.49 -23.58 -15.26
CA TYR A 485 6.42 -22.61 -15.81
C TYR A 485 7.23 -21.92 -14.70
N ARG A 486 8.56 -22.11 -14.74
CA ARG A 486 9.53 -21.57 -13.77
C ARG A 486 10.54 -20.59 -14.40
N GLY A 487 10.44 -20.37 -15.71
CA GLY A 487 11.38 -19.54 -16.44
C GLY A 487 12.73 -20.21 -16.71
N THR A 488 13.77 -19.39 -16.88
CA THR A 488 15.17 -19.81 -17.07
C THR A 488 15.96 -19.71 -15.76
N ASN A 489 17.12 -20.38 -15.72
CA ASN A 489 18.06 -20.34 -14.59
C ASN A 489 17.43 -20.53 -13.20
N PHE A 490 16.37 -21.32 -13.06
CA PHE A 490 15.72 -21.51 -11.76
C PHE A 490 16.39 -22.59 -10.91
N ALA A 491 16.24 -22.51 -9.58
CA ALA A 491 16.56 -23.58 -8.64
C ALA A 491 15.29 -24.21 -8.09
N SER A 492 15.32 -25.52 -7.85
CA SER A 492 14.29 -26.21 -7.08
C SER A 492 14.93 -26.82 -5.85
N LEU A 493 14.46 -26.43 -4.67
CA LEU A 493 14.99 -26.88 -3.38
C LEU A 493 13.95 -27.72 -2.64
N ASN A 494 14.41 -28.52 -1.69
CA ASN A 494 13.59 -29.17 -0.68
C ASN A 494 13.49 -28.31 0.57
N PHE A 495 12.50 -28.59 1.42
CA PHE A 495 12.37 -27.94 2.72
C PHE A 495 13.57 -28.17 3.65
N ASN A 496 14.35 -29.23 3.43
CA ASN A 496 15.60 -29.49 4.18
C ASN A 496 16.75 -28.57 3.76
N ASP A 497 16.67 -27.96 2.58
CA ASP A 497 17.70 -27.07 2.04
C ASP A 497 17.51 -25.63 2.50
N ILE A 498 16.39 -25.35 3.17
CA ILE A 498 16.04 -24.05 3.73
C ILE A 498 15.75 -24.14 5.24
N ASP A 499 15.80 -23.02 5.92
CA ASP A 499 15.37 -22.89 7.32
C ASP A 499 14.00 -22.20 7.42
N LEU A 500 13.48 -22.01 8.64
CA LEU A 500 12.13 -21.44 8.87
C LEU A 500 11.99 -19.97 8.47
N ALA A 501 13.12 -19.28 8.28
CA ALA A 501 13.15 -17.95 7.72
C ALA A 501 13.41 -18.00 6.20
N TYR A 502 13.31 -19.17 5.57
CA TYR A 502 13.59 -19.40 4.16
C TYR A 502 15.06 -19.12 3.79
N ARG A 503 16.03 -19.33 4.70
CA ARG A 503 17.48 -19.19 4.40
C ARG A 503 18.06 -20.49 3.89
N PRO A 504 19.02 -20.48 2.94
CA PRO A 504 19.78 -21.67 2.56
C PRO A 504 20.50 -22.30 3.75
N ARG A 505 20.43 -23.62 3.87
CA ARG A 505 21.34 -24.38 4.76
C ARG A 505 22.58 -24.79 3.97
N LEU A 506 23.72 -24.18 4.27
CA LEU A 506 25.02 -24.66 3.79
C LEU A 506 25.52 -25.81 4.68
N PRO A 507 26.23 -26.82 4.12
CA PRO A 507 26.66 -26.96 2.72
C PRO A 507 25.67 -27.71 1.81
N SER A 508 24.45 -28.02 2.26
CA SER A 508 23.54 -28.98 1.62
C SER A 508 22.70 -28.44 0.45
N LEU A 509 23.13 -27.38 -0.24
CA LEU A 509 22.33 -26.83 -1.34
C LEU A 509 22.34 -27.75 -2.55
N THR A 510 21.19 -28.32 -2.87
CA THR A 510 20.93 -28.93 -4.19
C THR A 510 20.46 -27.85 -5.16
N GLY A 511 21.24 -27.53 -6.20
CA GLY A 511 20.88 -26.52 -7.21
C GLY A 511 22.06 -25.62 -7.61
N ASN A 512 21.80 -24.65 -8.50
CA ASN A 512 22.83 -23.68 -8.87
C ASN A 512 23.04 -22.69 -7.72
N SER A 513 24.19 -22.74 -7.04
CA SER A 513 24.50 -21.84 -5.93
C SER A 513 24.72 -20.39 -6.37
N SER A 514 24.87 -20.11 -7.68
CA SER A 514 25.03 -18.75 -8.19
C SER A 514 23.72 -17.94 -8.16
N ILE A 515 22.57 -18.61 -8.15
CA ILE A 515 21.22 -17.99 -8.13
C ILE A 515 20.61 -17.98 -6.73
N ILE A 516 21.11 -18.79 -5.79
CA ILE A 516 20.62 -18.82 -4.41
C ILE A 516 21.26 -17.64 -3.67
N GLY A 517 20.48 -16.60 -3.33
CA GLY A 517 21.04 -15.38 -2.78
C GLY A 517 21.48 -15.50 -1.32
N THR A 518 22.20 -14.48 -0.88
CA THR A 518 22.83 -14.38 0.44
C THR A 518 21.92 -13.64 1.42
N LEU A 519 22.24 -13.73 2.72
CA LEU A 519 21.55 -12.99 3.81
C LEU A 519 21.63 -11.46 3.68
N GLN A 520 22.41 -10.97 2.72
CA GLN A 520 22.57 -9.57 2.41
C GLN A 520 22.37 -9.37 0.93
N TYR A 521 21.23 -8.78 0.58
CA TYR A 521 20.96 -8.30 -0.76
C TYR A 521 21.46 -6.86 -0.88
N ARG A 522 22.44 -6.61 -1.73
CA ARG A 522 22.81 -5.24 -2.12
C ARG A 522 22.27 -4.97 -3.52
N HIS A 523 21.29 -4.09 -3.60
CA HIS A 523 20.77 -3.65 -4.89
C HIS A 523 21.84 -2.84 -5.63
N LEU A 524 22.34 -3.33 -6.77
CA LEU A 524 23.43 -2.64 -7.48
C LEU A 524 23.00 -1.27 -8.01
N ALA A 525 21.78 -1.16 -8.55
CA ALA A 525 21.26 0.12 -9.07
C ALA A 525 20.88 1.16 -7.99
N SER A 526 20.43 0.74 -6.79
CA SER A 526 20.01 1.69 -5.73
C SER A 526 21.04 1.88 -4.62
N GLY A 527 22.10 1.08 -4.57
CA GLY A 527 23.11 1.08 -3.52
C GLY A 527 22.61 0.59 -2.15
N SER A 528 21.32 0.23 -2.03
CA SER A 528 20.69 -0.18 -0.77
C SER A 528 21.14 -1.59 -0.39
N VAL A 529 21.68 -1.74 0.82
CA VAL A 529 21.98 -3.05 1.42
C VAL A 529 20.80 -3.44 2.31
N ARG A 530 20.13 -4.54 1.97
CA ARG A 530 19.09 -5.16 2.77
C ARG A 530 19.67 -6.40 3.43
N LYS A 531 19.55 -6.48 4.75
CA LYS A 531 19.70 -7.76 5.45
C LYS A 531 18.35 -8.46 5.32
N THR A 532 18.28 -9.56 4.59
CA THR A 532 17.11 -10.42 4.59
C THR A 532 17.47 -11.62 5.45
N ASN A 533 16.62 -11.95 6.41
CA ASN A 533 16.73 -13.20 7.15
C ASN A 533 16.27 -14.39 6.28
N ALA A 534 16.23 -14.26 4.95
CA ALA A 534 15.52 -15.13 4.03
C ALA A 534 16.14 -15.07 2.62
N LEU A 535 15.94 -16.12 1.80
CA LEU A 535 16.33 -16.16 0.40
C LEU A 535 15.76 -14.95 -0.38
N GLY A 536 16.62 -13.98 -0.73
CA GLY A 536 16.54 -13.33 -2.04
C GLY A 536 17.35 -14.17 -3.03
N ALA A 537 17.18 -14.00 -4.34
CA ALA A 537 18.22 -14.46 -5.27
C ALA A 537 19.32 -13.39 -5.39
N ARG A 538 20.47 -13.79 -5.92
CA ARG A 538 21.62 -12.90 -6.11
C ARG A 538 21.41 -12.08 -7.39
N ASP A 539 21.52 -10.74 -7.28
CA ASP A 539 21.57 -9.82 -8.44
C ASP A 539 22.80 -10.10 -9.31
#